data_AF-A0A7G5MP58-F1
#
_entry.id   AF-A0A7G5MP58-F1
#
_cell.length_a   1.000
_cell.length_b   1.000
_cell.length_c   1.000
_cell.angle_alpha   90.00
_cell.angle_beta   90.00
_cell.angle_gamma   90.00
#
_symmetry.space_group_name_H-M   'P 1'
#
loop_
_entity.id
_entity.type
_entity.pdbx_description
1 polymer ?
#
loop_
_entity_poly.entity_id
_entity_poly.type
_entity_poly.pdbx_seq_one_letter_code
_entity_poly.pdbx_strand_id
1 'polypeptide(L)'
;MNKKIYAVCMLAMLLTAGCTQNKQETVPEDEDVVNLPEEEQQDEETGEEQKGYDVELSDKLSDFQFSINDTVYTLPAKLEEWKKAGWAYEKDDGKKALDPESFLEGETLDSESGALFVDVVNLDGEKKLLGECYVGGVQLESQEEDSRVYQLPGGIKMGTSTLDDVTEAYGVPTDQYEEKDNIYLTYEYGIYKQADLVFDVQDEILYKAVLKNYREPEDSSEEVSRETPVEVESYQAPGAFPEDIMQFVVRYGGDFYKLPAPVSEFTKNGWKISEDGSDSIVKRGRHGYVTLERDGQMLYAVVNNYADMAVPLENSFVISVHGDFDVTKVSVEIYRGITLGMSEETMKALLGDNAYETEETDSGVSYFIYADEEKRNYTRIFVDKDLKLVREIELSNSPDTLSAAAIGMPKEEPDSVDAAAMYGDDDFPGEANEE
;
A
#
# COMPACT_ATOMS: atom_id res chain seq x y z
N MET A 1 2.17 13.69 -30.83
CA MET A 1 1.62 15.02 -31.18
C MET A 1 0.34 14.84 -32.01
N ASN A 2 -0.82 14.94 -31.36
CA ASN A 2 -2.10 15.37 -31.94
C ASN A 2 -3.15 15.43 -30.82
N LYS A 3 -3.25 16.61 -30.21
CA LYS A 3 -4.34 16.99 -29.30
C LYS A 3 -5.60 17.22 -30.14
N LYS A 4 -6.75 16.69 -29.70
CA LYS A 4 -8.05 17.31 -29.97
C LYS A 4 -8.92 17.25 -28.71
N ILE A 5 -9.30 18.45 -28.28
CA ILE A 5 -10.24 18.80 -27.22
C ILE A 5 -11.66 18.85 -27.82
N TYR A 6 -12.67 18.84 -26.93
CA TYR A 6 -14.10 19.22 -27.07
C TYR A 6 -15.07 18.03 -27.17
N ALA A 7 -16.22 17.98 -26.48
CA ALA A 7 -16.94 18.95 -25.65
C ALA A 7 -17.99 18.23 -24.77
N VAL A 8 -18.26 18.80 -23.59
CA VAL A 8 -19.39 18.47 -22.72
C VAL A 8 -20.63 19.20 -23.23
N CYS A 9 -21.72 18.46 -23.51
CA CYS A 9 -23.02 19.02 -23.86
C CYS A 9 -23.99 18.87 -22.68
N MET A 10 -24.29 19.99 -22.01
CA MET A 10 -25.47 20.14 -21.15
C MET A 10 -26.74 20.13 -22.02
N LEU A 11 -27.72 19.30 -21.66
CA LEU A 11 -29.09 19.43 -22.15
C LEU A 11 -30.02 19.78 -20.99
N ALA A 12 -30.63 20.97 -21.07
CA ALA A 12 -31.61 21.49 -20.14
C ALA A 12 -33.01 20.93 -20.44
N MET A 13 -33.70 20.40 -19.42
CA MET A 13 -35.12 20.05 -19.48
C MET A 13 -36.00 21.29 -19.25
N LEU A 14 -37.04 21.45 -20.08
CA LEU A 14 -38.16 22.37 -19.86
C LEU A 14 -39.45 21.57 -19.63
N LEU A 15 -40.09 21.88 -18.51
CA LEU A 15 -41.38 21.39 -18.02
C LEU A 15 -42.56 21.85 -18.89
N THR A 16 -43.61 21.03 -19.02
CA THR A 16 -45.00 21.50 -18.88
C THR A 16 -45.90 20.43 -18.23
N ALA A 17 -46.79 20.90 -17.36
CA ALA A 17 -47.69 20.16 -16.48
C ALA A 17 -49.08 19.93 -17.12
N GLY A 18 -49.89 19.01 -16.56
CA GLY A 18 -51.35 19.08 -16.73
C GLY A 18 -52.21 17.81 -16.51
N CYS A 19 -52.47 17.48 -15.24
CA CYS A 19 -53.69 16.91 -14.61
C CYS A 19 -54.86 16.26 -15.44
N THR A 20 -55.16 14.99 -15.09
CA THR A 20 -56.38 14.47 -14.39
C THR A 20 -57.75 14.25 -15.10
N GLN A 21 -58.23 12.99 -14.97
CA GLN A 21 -59.60 12.43 -14.76
C GLN A 21 -60.58 12.06 -15.90
N ASN A 22 -60.88 10.74 -15.93
CA ASN A 22 -62.16 10.01 -16.03
C ASN A 22 -63.31 10.52 -16.93
N LYS A 23 -63.76 9.63 -17.84
CA LYS A 23 -65.19 9.35 -18.03
C LYS A 23 -65.47 7.98 -18.66
N GLN A 24 -66.51 7.37 -18.10
CA GLN A 24 -67.11 6.07 -18.33
C GLN A 24 -68.21 6.17 -19.41
N GLU A 25 -68.34 5.16 -20.28
CA GLU A 25 -69.57 4.92 -21.07
C GLU A 25 -69.75 3.41 -21.35
N THR A 26 -71.01 2.99 -21.43
CA THR A 26 -71.56 1.64 -21.16
C THR A 26 -71.99 0.85 -22.42
N VAL A 27 -71.66 -0.47 -22.44
CA VAL A 27 -72.40 -1.73 -22.80
C VAL A 27 -73.67 -1.65 -23.69
N PRO A 28 -73.92 -2.50 -24.73
CA PRO A 28 -74.41 -3.93 -24.64
C PRO A 28 -73.92 -4.87 -25.78
N GLU A 29 -74.17 -6.18 -25.91
CA GLU A 29 -74.74 -7.31 -25.15
C GLU A 29 -74.24 -8.61 -25.87
N ASP A 30 -74.12 -9.69 -25.10
CA ASP A 30 -74.00 -11.13 -25.40
C ASP A 30 -73.94 -11.67 -26.85
N GLU A 31 -72.93 -12.50 -27.16
CA GLU A 31 -73.08 -13.78 -27.87
C GLU A 31 -72.08 -14.83 -27.35
N ASP A 32 -72.58 -16.06 -27.17
CA ASP A 32 -71.94 -17.25 -26.61
C ASP A 32 -70.58 -17.62 -27.24
N VAL A 33 -69.56 -17.85 -26.41
CA VAL A 33 -68.33 -18.55 -26.84
C VAL A 33 -68.05 -19.75 -25.93
N VAL A 34 -67.91 -20.88 -26.62
CA VAL A 34 -67.69 -22.24 -26.14
C VAL A 34 -66.39 -22.33 -25.33
N ASN A 35 -66.47 -22.91 -24.14
CA ASN A 35 -65.34 -23.10 -23.22
C ASN A 35 -64.44 -24.25 -23.71
N LEU A 36 -63.18 -23.94 -24.06
CA LEU A 36 -62.07 -24.88 -24.26
C LEU A 36 -61.08 -24.63 -23.10
N PRO A 37 -60.60 -25.67 -22.40
CA PRO A 37 -59.73 -25.49 -21.25
C PRO A 37 -58.36 -24.93 -21.67
N GLU A 38 -57.93 -23.87 -20.99
CA GLU A 38 -56.58 -23.31 -21.07
C GLU A 38 -55.58 -24.33 -20.49
N GLU A 39 -54.56 -24.68 -21.28
CA GLU A 39 -53.37 -25.35 -20.79
C GLU A 39 -52.59 -24.36 -19.92
N GLU A 40 -52.42 -24.67 -18.63
CA GLU A 40 -51.49 -23.98 -17.75
C GLU A 40 -50.06 -24.16 -18.29
N GLN A 41 -49.52 -23.10 -18.89
CA GLN A 41 -48.08 -22.99 -19.10
C GLN A 41 -47.44 -22.66 -17.74
N GLN A 42 -46.82 -23.67 -17.14
CA GLN A 42 -45.84 -23.49 -16.08
C GLN A 42 -44.64 -22.75 -16.67
N ASP A 43 -44.50 -21.47 -16.33
CA ASP A 43 -43.20 -20.82 -16.34
C ASP A 43 -42.35 -21.46 -15.23
N GLU A 44 -41.43 -22.35 -15.61
CA GLU A 44 -40.32 -22.73 -14.74
C GLU A 44 -39.36 -21.53 -14.66
N GLU A 45 -39.61 -20.62 -13.71
CA GLU A 45 -38.54 -19.80 -13.13
C GLU A 45 -37.61 -20.75 -12.36
N THR A 46 -36.59 -21.28 -13.05
CA THR A 46 -35.39 -21.80 -12.39
C THR A 46 -34.57 -20.62 -11.89
N GLY A 47 -35.07 -19.93 -10.86
CA GLY A 47 -34.25 -19.09 -10.01
C GLY A 47 -33.46 -20.01 -9.10
N GLU A 48 -32.18 -20.23 -9.38
CA GLU A 48 -31.28 -20.75 -8.36
C GLU A 48 -31.28 -19.73 -7.21
N GLU A 49 -31.90 -20.08 -6.07
CA GLU A 49 -31.73 -19.33 -4.83
C GLU A 49 -30.24 -19.33 -4.50
N GLN A 50 -29.53 -18.25 -4.87
CA GLN A 50 -28.16 -18.04 -4.42
C GLN A 50 -28.16 -18.16 -2.90
N LYS A 51 -27.37 -19.09 -2.37
CA LYS A 51 -27.19 -19.23 -0.92
C LYS A 51 -26.79 -17.87 -0.34
N GLY A 52 -27.58 -17.38 0.60
CA GLY A 52 -27.26 -16.20 1.40
C GLY A 52 -26.69 -16.66 2.73
N TYR A 53 -25.55 -16.11 3.13
CA TYR A 53 -25.00 -16.27 4.47
C TYR A 53 -25.12 -14.93 5.19
N ASP A 54 -25.77 -14.94 6.35
CA ASP A 54 -25.87 -13.76 7.22
C ASP A 54 -24.59 -13.68 8.05
N VAL A 55 -23.65 -12.83 7.60
CA VAL A 55 -22.35 -12.60 8.24
C VAL A 55 -22.24 -11.14 8.64
N GLU A 56 -21.66 -10.88 9.81
CA GLU A 56 -21.39 -9.53 10.29
C GLU A 56 -19.99 -9.13 9.83
N LEU A 57 -19.92 -8.26 8.83
CA LEU A 57 -18.68 -7.63 8.35
C LEU A 57 -18.65 -6.15 8.76
N SER A 58 -17.47 -5.55 8.77
CA SER A 58 -17.33 -4.11 8.95
C SER A 58 -17.93 -3.33 7.78
N ASP A 59 -18.01 -2.01 7.93
CA ASP A 59 -18.46 -1.12 6.85
C ASP A 59 -17.33 -0.74 5.89
N LYS A 60 -16.05 -0.96 6.28
CA LYS A 60 -14.89 -0.41 5.58
C LYS A 60 -14.07 -1.49 4.89
N LEU A 61 -13.80 -1.30 3.60
CA LEU A 61 -12.84 -2.15 2.88
C LEU A 61 -11.41 -2.07 3.45
N SER A 62 -11.04 -0.93 4.06
CA SER A 62 -9.72 -0.72 4.69
C SER A 62 -9.45 -1.58 5.92
N ASP A 63 -10.46 -2.29 6.44
CA ASP A 63 -10.31 -3.26 7.54
C ASP A 63 -9.88 -4.64 7.04
N PHE A 64 -9.88 -4.89 5.72
CA PHE A 64 -9.46 -6.14 5.09
C PHE A 64 -10.17 -7.38 5.66
N GLN A 65 -11.43 -7.20 6.03
CA GLN A 65 -12.33 -8.27 6.42
C GLN A 65 -13.12 -8.78 5.21
N PHE A 66 -13.38 -10.08 5.14
CA PHE A 66 -14.22 -10.69 4.12
C PHE A 66 -14.78 -12.01 4.62
N SER A 67 -15.79 -12.56 3.96
CA SER A 67 -16.30 -13.89 4.26
C SER A 67 -16.17 -14.84 3.09
N ILE A 68 -15.90 -16.11 3.40
CA ILE A 68 -16.13 -17.24 2.49
C ILE A 68 -17.22 -18.09 3.13
N ASN A 69 -18.38 -18.17 2.48
CA ASN A 69 -19.60 -18.74 3.03
C ASN A 69 -20.01 -18.04 4.35
N ASP A 70 -20.08 -18.79 5.45
CA ASP A 70 -20.42 -18.30 6.79
C ASP A 70 -19.19 -17.93 7.65
N THR A 71 -17.98 -18.11 7.12
CA THR A 71 -16.74 -17.89 7.87
C THR A 71 -16.12 -16.55 7.50
N VAL A 72 -15.89 -15.72 8.52
CA VAL A 72 -15.26 -14.39 8.39
C VAL A 72 -13.75 -14.50 8.61
N TYR A 73 -12.99 -13.80 7.76
CA TYR A 73 -11.54 -13.69 7.79
C TYR A 73 -11.14 -12.23 7.82
N THR A 74 -9.96 -11.94 8.39
CA THR A 74 -9.35 -10.61 8.40
C THR A 74 -7.87 -10.76 8.03
N LEU A 75 -7.36 -9.90 7.14
CA LEU A 75 -5.93 -9.90 6.79
C LEU A 75 -5.13 -8.84 7.55
N PRO A 76 -3.86 -9.15 7.89
CA PRO A 76 -3.28 -10.48 7.82
C PRO A 76 -3.81 -11.39 8.95
N ALA A 77 -3.78 -12.71 8.74
CA ALA A 77 -4.08 -13.70 9.77
C ALA A 77 -3.03 -14.81 9.78
N LYS A 78 -2.76 -15.39 10.96
CA LYS A 78 -1.73 -16.43 11.08
C LYS A 78 -2.10 -17.63 10.23
N LEU A 79 -1.14 -18.20 9.49
CA LEU A 79 -1.40 -19.38 8.64
C LEU A 79 -1.95 -20.56 9.46
N GLU A 80 -1.59 -20.68 10.74
CA GLU A 80 -2.16 -21.65 11.67
C GLU A 80 -3.68 -21.49 11.91
N GLU A 81 -4.22 -20.28 11.80
CA GLU A 81 -5.67 -20.03 11.94
C GLU A 81 -6.42 -20.53 10.70
N TRP A 82 -5.85 -20.33 9.52
CA TRP A 82 -6.35 -20.91 8.27
C TRP A 82 -6.37 -22.44 8.33
N LYS A 83 -5.31 -23.05 8.87
CA LYS A 83 -5.27 -24.51 9.09
C LYS A 83 -6.38 -25.00 10.01
N LYS A 84 -6.68 -24.25 11.09
CA LYS A 84 -7.79 -24.58 11.99
C LYS A 84 -9.16 -24.43 11.33
N ALA A 85 -9.28 -23.51 10.36
CA ALA A 85 -10.48 -23.31 9.55
C ALA A 85 -10.66 -24.38 8.44
N GLY A 86 -9.77 -25.36 8.34
CA GLY A 86 -9.88 -26.48 7.40
C GLY A 86 -9.11 -26.31 6.10
N TRP A 87 -8.26 -25.28 6.01
CA TRP A 87 -7.37 -25.08 4.86
C TRP A 87 -6.05 -25.86 5.05
N ALA A 88 -5.58 -26.49 3.99
CA ALA A 88 -4.31 -27.20 3.95
C ALA A 88 -3.29 -26.37 3.15
N TYR A 89 -2.06 -26.30 3.67
CA TYR A 89 -0.93 -25.71 2.98
C TYR A 89 0.20 -26.75 2.89
N GLU A 90 0.44 -27.29 1.71
CA GLU A 90 1.34 -28.45 1.52
C GLU A 90 2.75 -28.08 1.03
N LYS A 91 3.10 -26.80 0.94
CA LYS A 91 4.38 -26.40 0.38
C LYS A 91 5.58 -26.84 1.23
N ASP A 92 6.52 -27.51 0.57
CA ASP A 92 7.84 -27.89 1.09
C ASP A 92 7.82 -28.65 2.44
N ASP A 93 6.71 -29.33 2.77
CA ASP A 93 6.44 -29.92 4.10
C ASP A 93 6.68 -28.94 5.27
N GLY A 94 6.52 -27.64 5.05
CA GLY A 94 6.81 -26.59 6.04
C GLY A 94 8.29 -26.40 6.40
N LYS A 95 9.23 -26.99 5.64
CA LYS A 95 10.69 -26.89 5.89
C LYS A 95 11.31 -25.60 5.36
N LYS A 96 10.63 -24.92 4.45
CA LYS A 96 11.10 -23.65 3.91
C LYS A 96 10.88 -22.54 4.94
N ALA A 97 11.84 -21.63 4.98
CA ALA A 97 11.79 -20.44 5.81
C ALA A 97 11.76 -19.19 4.92
N LEU A 98 11.02 -18.18 5.37
CA LEU A 98 10.99 -16.86 4.76
C LEU A 98 11.92 -15.93 5.53
N ASP A 99 12.67 -15.12 4.80
CA ASP A 99 13.50 -14.07 5.38
C ASP A 99 12.61 -12.99 6.02
N PRO A 100 13.15 -12.16 6.94
CA PRO A 100 12.40 -11.06 7.54
C PRO A 100 11.72 -10.18 6.49
N GLU A 101 10.50 -9.71 6.78
CA GLU A 101 9.78 -8.73 5.96
C GLU A 101 9.68 -9.12 4.47
N SER A 102 9.49 -10.42 4.20
CA SER A 102 9.42 -10.98 2.85
C SER A 102 8.15 -11.79 2.64
N PHE A 103 7.78 -12.00 1.37
CA PHE A 103 6.54 -12.69 1.02
C PHE A 103 6.71 -13.63 -0.19
N LEU A 104 5.75 -14.55 -0.32
CA LEU A 104 5.54 -15.41 -1.48
C LEU A 104 4.13 -15.14 -2.01
N GLU A 105 4.03 -14.80 -3.29
CA GLU A 105 2.75 -14.55 -3.93
C GLU A 105 2.20 -15.78 -4.67
N GLY A 106 0.88 -15.88 -4.75
CA GLY A 106 0.19 -16.90 -5.56
C GLY A 106 0.34 -18.32 -5.01
N GLU A 107 0.49 -18.45 -3.71
CA GLU A 107 0.46 -19.72 -2.99
C GLU A 107 -0.95 -20.31 -2.99
N THR A 108 -1.09 -21.62 -2.77
CA THR A 108 -2.38 -22.31 -2.79
C THR A 108 -2.72 -22.90 -1.44
N LEU A 109 -3.92 -22.60 -0.94
CA LEU A 109 -4.56 -23.28 0.17
C LEU A 109 -5.67 -24.19 -0.34
N ASP A 110 -5.63 -25.46 0.02
CA ASP A 110 -6.61 -26.46 -0.40
C ASP A 110 -7.63 -26.74 0.71
N SER A 111 -8.88 -26.97 0.35
CA SER A 111 -9.94 -27.42 1.26
C SER A 111 -10.87 -28.40 0.57
N GLU A 112 -11.81 -28.99 1.32
CA GLU A 112 -12.89 -29.78 0.72
C GLU A 112 -13.78 -28.94 -0.24
N SER A 113 -13.80 -27.62 -0.05
CA SER A 113 -14.58 -26.68 -0.88
C SER A 113 -13.83 -26.15 -2.10
N GLY A 114 -12.59 -26.59 -2.33
CA GLY A 114 -11.73 -26.15 -3.42
C GLY A 114 -10.48 -25.42 -2.95
N ALA A 115 -9.75 -24.87 -3.93
CA ALA A 115 -8.49 -24.16 -3.72
C ALA A 115 -8.70 -22.64 -3.61
N LEU A 116 -7.82 -21.99 -2.86
CA LEU A 116 -7.75 -20.54 -2.71
C LEU A 116 -6.32 -20.06 -2.98
N PHE A 117 -6.18 -19.00 -3.76
CA PHE A 117 -4.87 -18.37 -3.98
C PHE A 117 -4.62 -17.31 -2.92
N VAL A 118 -3.46 -17.40 -2.27
CA VAL A 118 -3.07 -16.53 -1.17
C VAL A 118 -1.63 -16.07 -1.29
N ASP A 119 -1.30 -15.00 -0.58
CA ASP A 119 0.08 -14.56 -0.40
C ASP A 119 0.51 -14.86 1.05
N VAL A 120 1.64 -15.56 1.20
CA VAL A 120 2.22 -15.90 2.50
C VAL A 120 3.33 -14.92 2.83
N VAL A 121 3.22 -14.24 3.97
CA VAL A 121 4.12 -13.15 4.37
C VAL A 121 4.73 -13.39 5.74
N ASN A 122 6.04 -13.14 5.83
CA ASN A 122 6.76 -13.02 7.08
C ASN A 122 6.80 -11.55 7.52
N LEU A 123 5.97 -11.20 8.49
CA LEU A 123 5.88 -9.85 9.06
C LEU A 123 6.86 -9.66 10.23
N ASP A 124 7.55 -10.71 10.66
CA ASP A 124 8.55 -10.65 11.72
C ASP A 124 9.89 -10.10 11.20
N GLY A 125 10.64 -9.47 12.12
CA GLY A 125 12.00 -8.97 11.89
C GLY A 125 13.05 -10.09 11.92
N GLU A 126 12.61 -11.33 12.14
CA GLU A 126 13.42 -12.53 12.15
C GLU A 126 12.93 -13.50 11.08
N LYS A 127 13.84 -14.36 10.64
CA LYS A 127 13.52 -15.44 9.71
C LYS A 127 12.53 -16.42 10.36
N LYS A 128 11.42 -16.74 9.69
CA LYS A 128 10.38 -17.66 10.18
C LYS A 128 10.17 -18.85 9.27
N LEU A 129 9.74 -19.99 9.83
CA LEU A 129 9.23 -21.09 9.00
C LEU A 129 7.88 -20.70 8.39
N LEU A 130 7.55 -21.24 7.21
CA LEU A 130 6.28 -20.92 6.54
C LEU A 130 5.05 -21.15 7.42
N GLY A 131 5.07 -22.18 8.28
CA GLY A 131 3.96 -22.46 9.20
C GLY A 131 3.73 -21.38 10.25
N GLU A 132 4.73 -20.55 10.55
CA GLU A 132 4.67 -19.48 11.54
C GLU A 132 4.32 -18.12 10.90
N CYS A 133 4.26 -18.06 9.57
CA CYS A 133 3.96 -16.85 8.81
C CYS A 133 2.46 -16.53 8.79
N TYR A 134 2.13 -15.41 8.14
CA TYR A 134 0.76 -14.94 7.97
C TYR A 134 0.29 -15.18 6.54
N VAL A 135 -1.01 -15.34 6.36
CA VAL A 135 -1.67 -15.03 5.09
C VAL A 135 -1.90 -13.54 5.07
N GLY A 136 -1.25 -12.85 4.14
CA GLY A 136 -1.34 -11.40 3.97
C GLY A 136 -2.07 -10.97 2.70
N GLY A 137 -2.32 -11.90 1.77
CA GLY A 137 -3.06 -11.64 0.54
C GLY A 137 -4.01 -12.77 0.20
N VAL A 138 -5.11 -12.45 -0.47
CA VAL A 138 -6.10 -13.42 -0.98
C VAL A 138 -6.65 -12.98 -2.31
N GLN A 139 -6.86 -13.95 -3.22
CA GLN A 139 -7.65 -13.77 -4.44
C GLN A 139 -8.97 -14.54 -4.31
N LEU A 140 -10.07 -13.79 -4.35
CA LEU A 140 -11.44 -14.30 -4.38
C LEU A 140 -11.98 -14.18 -5.80
N GLU A 141 -12.64 -15.23 -6.29
CA GLU A 141 -13.17 -15.24 -7.65
C GLU A 141 -14.49 -16.00 -7.68
N SER A 142 -15.56 -15.32 -8.07
CA SER A 142 -16.92 -15.86 -8.19
C SER A 142 -17.15 -16.25 -9.65
N GLN A 143 -17.10 -17.55 -9.94
CA GLN A 143 -17.40 -18.12 -11.26
C GLN A 143 -18.64 -19.00 -11.19
N GLU A 144 -19.27 -19.31 -12.33
CA GLU A 144 -20.49 -20.14 -12.38
C GLU A 144 -20.32 -21.51 -11.69
N GLU A 145 -19.12 -22.09 -11.73
CA GLU A 145 -18.82 -23.40 -11.11
C GLU A 145 -18.41 -23.28 -9.63
N ASP A 146 -18.19 -22.07 -9.10
CA ASP A 146 -17.79 -21.87 -7.71
C ASP A 146 -19.01 -21.81 -6.79
N SER A 147 -19.17 -22.86 -5.96
CA SER A 147 -20.25 -22.94 -4.98
C SER A 147 -20.07 -22.03 -3.75
N ARG A 148 -18.91 -21.36 -3.62
CA ARG A 148 -18.59 -20.48 -2.49
C ARG A 148 -19.22 -19.11 -2.69
N VAL A 149 -19.69 -18.54 -1.59
CA VAL A 149 -20.24 -17.17 -1.56
C VAL A 149 -19.22 -16.26 -0.91
N TYR A 150 -18.83 -15.20 -1.62
CA TYR A 150 -17.88 -14.20 -1.12
C TYR A 150 -18.60 -12.89 -0.80
N GLN A 151 -18.30 -12.34 0.37
CA GLN A 151 -18.83 -11.05 0.80
C GLN A 151 -17.67 -10.18 1.30
N LEU A 152 -17.73 -8.91 0.94
CA LEU A 152 -16.82 -7.86 1.35
C LEU A 152 -17.56 -6.87 2.29
N PRO A 153 -16.84 -5.99 2.99
CA PRO A 153 -17.41 -4.99 3.89
C PRO A 153 -18.48 -4.11 3.24
N GLY A 154 -19.33 -3.46 4.04
CA GLY A 154 -20.35 -2.55 3.52
C GLY A 154 -21.46 -3.22 2.71
N GLY A 155 -21.67 -4.53 2.89
CA GLY A 155 -22.76 -5.29 2.25
C GLY A 155 -22.50 -5.69 0.80
N ILE A 156 -21.25 -5.62 0.34
CA ILE A 156 -20.87 -6.00 -1.02
C ILE A 156 -20.80 -7.53 -1.16
N LYS A 157 -21.56 -8.09 -2.11
CA LYS A 157 -21.60 -9.52 -2.42
C LYS A 157 -21.08 -9.76 -3.83
N MET A 158 -20.05 -10.60 -3.97
CA MET A 158 -19.50 -10.94 -5.29
C MET A 158 -20.50 -11.78 -6.10
N GLY A 159 -20.53 -11.57 -7.41
CA GLY A 159 -21.52 -12.16 -8.32
C GLY A 159 -22.91 -11.52 -8.23
N THR A 160 -23.06 -10.38 -7.55
CA THR A 160 -24.34 -9.67 -7.44
C THR A 160 -24.17 -8.15 -7.38
N SER A 161 -23.23 -7.66 -6.55
CA SER A 161 -22.99 -6.22 -6.40
C SER A 161 -22.42 -5.63 -7.69
N THR A 162 -22.98 -4.47 -8.03
CA THR A 162 -22.63 -3.68 -9.20
C THR A 162 -21.47 -2.72 -8.91
N LEU A 163 -20.91 -2.13 -9.96
CA LEU A 163 -19.95 -1.04 -9.85
C LEU A 163 -20.50 0.15 -9.03
N ASP A 164 -21.78 0.49 -9.22
CA ASP A 164 -22.45 1.56 -8.46
C ASP A 164 -22.54 1.21 -6.96
N ASP A 165 -22.91 -0.03 -6.62
CA ASP A 165 -22.98 -0.47 -5.21
C ASP A 165 -21.59 -0.33 -4.53
N VAL A 166 -20.53 -0.75 -5.23
CA VAL A 166 -19.17 -0.70 -4.70
C VAL A 166 -18.66 0.73 -4.55
N THR A 167 -18.91 1.60 -5.53
CA THR A 167 -18.49 3.01 -5.46
C THR A 167 -19.32 3.82 -4.46
N GLU A 168 -20.58 3.45 -4.21
CA GLU A 168 -21.38 4.00 -3.11
C GLU A 168 -20.81 3.57 -1.74
N ALA A 169 -20.42 2.29 -1.60
CA ALA A 169 -19.89 1.76 -0.35
C ALA A 169 -18.49 2.29 -0.02
N TYR A 170 -17.58 2.36 -1.00
CA TYR A 170 -16.15 2.62 -0.75
C TYR A 170 -15.67 3.98 -1.26
N GLY A 171 -16.48 4.70 -2.03
CA GLY A 171 -16.14 5.99 -2.62
C GLY A 171 -15.33 5.87 -3.91
N VAL A 172 -14.55 6.91 -4.20
CA VAL A 172 -13.78 7.00 -5.45
C VAL A 172 -12.50 6.15 -5.32
N PRO A 173 -12.24 5.22 -6.26
CA PRO A 173 -11.01 4.43 -6.25
C PRO A 173 -9.78 5.29 -6.53
N THR A 174 -8.61 4.81 -6.09
CA THR A 174 -7.31 5.45 -6.36
C THR A 174 -7.00 5.41 -7.86
N ASP A 175 -7.28 4.29 -8.51
CA ASP A 175 -7.15 4.11 -9.94
C ASP A 175 -8.33 3.33 -10.53
N GLN A 176 -8.69 3.66 -11.77
CA GLN A 176 -9.75 2.99 -12.50
C GLN A 176 -9.41 2.92 -13.99
N TYR A 177 -9.48 1.72 -14.56
CA TYR A 177 -9.30 1.52 -16.00
C TYR A 177 -10.09 0.33 -16.52
N GLU A 178 -10.30 0.31 -17.83
CA GLU A 178 -10.98 -0.78 -18.53
C GLU A 178 -9.96 -1.51 -19.43
N GLU A 179 -9.96 -2.84 -19.38
CA GLU A 179 -9.17 -3.66 -20.29
C GLU A 179 -9.97 -4.87 -20.76
N LYS A 180 -10.16 -4.98 -22.09
CA LYS A 180 -10.94 -6.04 -22.74
C LYS A 180 -12.38 -6.07 -22.20
N ASP A 181 -12.73 -7.12 -21.48
CA ASP A 181 -14.06 -7.38 -20.96
C ASP A 181 -14.16 -7.04 -19.46
N ASN A 182 -13.16 -6.35 -18.90
CA ASN A 182 -13.06 -6.09 -17.46
C ASN A 182 -12.89 -4.60 -17.13
N ILE A 183 -13.50 -4.20 -16.02
CA ILE A 183 -13.25 -2.92 -15.34
C ILE A 183 -12.45 -3.20 -14.08
N TYR A 184 -11.35 -2.47 -13.88
CA TYR A 184 -10.45 -2.61 -12.74
C TYR A 184 -10.55 -1.37 -11.86
N LEU A 185 -10.79 -1.59 -10.57
CA LEU A 185 -10.78 -0.56 -9.52
C LEU A 185 -9.72 -0.91 -8.50
N THR A 186 -8.81 0.02 -8.23
CA THR A 186 -7.80 -0.13 -7.18
C THR A 186 -8.08 0.86 -6.05
N TYR A 187 -8.21 0.35 -4.84
CA TYR A 187 -8.26 1.12 -3.61
C TYR A 187 -6.95 0.95 -2.84
N GLU A 188 -6.14 2.00 -2.77
CA GLU A 188 -4.88 1.99 -2.03
C GLU A 188 -5.06 2.59 -0.64
N TYR A 189 -4.63 1.84 0.38
CA TYR A 189 -4.59 2.26 1.78
C TYR A 189 -3.14 2.33 2.26
N GLY A 190 -2.26 2.87 1.40
CA GLY A 190 -0.85 3.06 1.65
C GLY A 190 0.03 1.84 1.32
N ILE A 191 1.31 1.92 1.70
CA ILE A 191 2.32 0.91 1.35
C ILE A 191 1.89 -0.48 1.84
N TYR A 192 1.95 -1.46 0.95
CA TYR A 192 1.58 -2.86 1.17
C TYR A 192 0.18 -3.10 1.73
N LYS A 193 -0.77 -2.21 1.44
CA LYS A 193 -2.16 -2.34 1.85
C LYS A 193 -3.10 -1.81 0.75
N GLN A 194 -3.68 -2.72 -0.05
CA GLN A 194 -4.52 -2.37 -1.19
C GLN A 194 -5.59 -3.44 -1.49
N ALA A 195 -6.66 -3.03 -2.16
CA ALA A 195 -7.69 -3.92 -2.69
C ALA A 195 -7.94 -3.63 -4.18
N ASP A 196 -7.82 -4.67 -5.00
CA ASP A 196 -8.11 -4.62 -6.43
C ASP A 196 -9.41 -5.37 -6.72
N LEU A 197 -10.38 -4.68 -7.29
CA LEU A 197 -11.72 -5.20 -7.60
C LEU A 197 -11.90 -5.24 -9.11
N VAL A 198 -12.40 -6.36 -9.62
CA VAL A 198 -12.58 -6.60 -11.06
C VAL A 198 -14.04 -6.91 -11.36
N PHE A 199 -14.58 -6.16 -12.29
CA PHE A 199 -15.97 -6.24 -12.74
C PHE A 199 -16.02 -6.68 -14.19
N ASP A 200 -17.07 -7.41 -14.55
CA ASP A 200 -17.40 -7.65 -15.95
C ASP A 200 -17.86 -6.35 -16.59
N VAL A 201 -17.40 -6.04 -17.81
CA VAL A 201 -17.72 -4.76 -18.48
C VAL A 201 -19.15 -4.68 -19.02
N GLN A 202 -19.81 -5.82 -19.28
CA GLN A 202 -21.16 -5.85 -19.84
C GLN A 202 -22.21 -5.69 -18.74
N ASP A 203 -22.03 -6.45 -17.66
CA ASP A 203 -22.99 -6.49 -16.56
C ASP A 203 -22.61 -5.54 -15.40
N GLU A 204 -21.37 -5.05 -15.38
CA GLU A 204 -20.80 -4.23 -14.31
C GLU A 204 -20.86 -4.91 -12.94
N ILE A 205 -20.82 -6.25 -12.92
CA ILE A 205 -20.90 -7.08 -11.70
C ILE A 205 -19.51 -7.43 -11.21
N LEU A 206 -19.27 -7.24 -9.91
CA LEU A 206 -18.04 -7.65 -9.23
C LEU A 206 -17.90 -9.17 -9.23
N TYR A 207 -16.88 -9.71 -9.90
CA TYR A 207 -16.64 -11.16 -9.94
C TYR A 207 -15.28 -11.56 -9.36
N LYS A 208 -14.32 -10.65 -9.22
CA LYS A 208 -13.02 -10.93 -8.63
C LYS A 208 -12.56 -9.83 -7.68
N ALA A 209 -11.96 -10.23 -6.57
CA ALA A 209 -11.34 -9.33 -5.59
C ALA A 209 -9.96 -9.87 -5.20
N VAL A 210 -8.94 -9.02 -5.22
CA VAL A 210 -7.60 -9.31 -4.70
C VAL A 210 -7.34 -8.37 -3.55
N LEU A 211 -7.27 -8.91 -2.33
CA LEU A 211 -7.03 -8.12 -1.12
C LEU A 211 -5.62 -8.40 -0.63
N LYS A 212 -4.82 -7.35 -0.41
CA LYS A 212 -3.46 -7.45 0.14
C LYS A 212 -3.29 -6.52 1.33
N ASN A 213 -2.93 -7.09 2.47
CA ASN A 213 -2.50 -6.37 3.66
C ASN A 213 -1.28 -7.06 4.27
N TYR A 214 -0.08 -6.54 3.98
CA TYR A 214 1.18 -7.03 4.54
C TYR A 214 1.66 -6.16 5.71
N ARG A 215 0.73 -5.57 6.44
CA ARG A 215 1.04 -4.79 7.64
C ARG A 215 0.84 -5.63 8.87
N GLU A 216 1.76 -5.54 9.81
CA GLU A 216 1.64 -6.25 11.07
C GLU A 216 0.31 -5.87 11.75
N PRO A 217 -0.52 -6.85 12.18
CA PRO A 217 -1.74 -6.53 12.89
C PRO A 217 -1.37 -5.87 14.22
N GLU A 218 -2.19 -4.91 14.66
CA GLU A 218 -1.95 -4.24 15.93
C GLU A 218 -2.06 -5.24 17.09
N ASP A 219 -0.90 -5.65 17.63
CA ASP A 219 -0.87 -6.51 18.81
C ASP A 219 -1.16 -5.66 20.06
N SER A 220 -2.37 -5.81 20.57
CA SER A 220 -2.82 -5.11 21.79
C SER A 220 -2.00 -5.43 23.06
N SER A 221 -1.06 -6.39 23.01
CA SER A 221 -0.29 -6.83 24.17
C SER A 221 1.05 -6.10 24.37
N GLU A 222 1.54 -5.34 23.39
CA GLU A 222 2.79 -4.59 23.53
C GLU A 222 2.61 -3.29 24.32
N GLU A 223 3.56 -3.01 25.22
CA GLU A 223 3.57 -1.77 25.99
C GLU A 223 4.02 -0.61 25.10
N VAL A 224 3.13 0.39 24.94
CA VAL A 224 3.36 1.57 24.10
C VAL A 224 3.69 2.78 24.97
N SER A 225 4.85 3.38 24.72
CA SER A 225 5.24 4.64 25.35
C SER A 225 4.50 5.80 24.71
N ARG A 226 3.77 6.58 25.52
CA ARG A 226 3.10 7.81 25.08
C ARG A 226 3.93 9.07 25.30
N GLU A 227 5.10 8.93 25.93
CA GLU A 227 6.03 10.05 26.08
C GLU A 227 6.74 10.31 24.74
N THR A 228 6.96 11.58 24.41
CA THR A 228 7.74 11.95 23.23
C THR A 228 9.19 11.53 23.45
N PRO A 229 9.77 10.68 22.58
CA PRO A 229 11.16 10.25 22.71
C PRO A 229 12.14 11.42 22.59
N VAL A 230 13.28 11.32 23.28
CA VAL A 230 14.33 12.36 23.28
C VAL A 230 14.86 12.63 21.87
N GLU A 231 14.88 11.61 21.00
CA GLU A 231 15.26 11.69 19.60
C GLU A 231 14.34 12.64 18.83
N VAL A 232 13.03 12.61 19.13
CA VAL A 232 12.04 13.49 18.51
C VAL A 232 12.19 14.91 19.04
N GLU A 233 12.34 15.07 20.36
CA GLU A 233 12.51 16.39 20.99
C GLU A 233 13.80 17.11 20.54
N SER A 234 14.86 16.34 20.26
CA SER A 234 16.15 16.87 19.85
C SER A 234 16.23 17.22 18.37
N TYR A 235 15.27 16.78 17.54
CA TYR A 235 15.26 17.07 16.11
C TYR A 235 15.23 18.58 15.80
N GLN A 236 16.07 18.99 14.85
CA GLN A 236 16.09 20.36 14.33
C GLN A 236 16.01 20.33 12.81
N ALA A 237 14.93 20.92 12.26
CA ALA A 237 14.78 21.08 10.82
C ALA A 237 15.88 21.97 10.24
N PRO A 238 16.47 21.62 9.09
CA PRO A 238 17.51 22.44 8.47
C PRO A 238 16.94 23.75 7.90
N GLY A 239 17.75 24.81 7.89
CA GLY A 239 17.35 26.10 7.30
C GLY A 239 17.80 26.31 5.85
N ALA A 240 18.69 25.46 5.34
CA ALA A 240 19.25 25.53 4.00
C ALA A 240 19.90 24.19 3.61
N PHE A 241 20.21 24.02 2.33
CA PHE A 241 20.99 22.87 1.87
C PHE A 241 22.43 22.93 2.38
N PRO A 242 22.98 21.82 2.88
CA PRO A 242 24.39 21.70 3.25
C PRO A 242 25.30 21.64 2.01
N GLU A 243 26.60 21.81 2.23
CA GLU A 243 27.63 21.62 1.18
C GLU A 243 27.86 20.14 0.84
N ASP A 244 27.42 19.23 1.71
CA ASP A 244 27.56 17.79 1.55
C ASP A 244 26.19 17.16 1.25
N ILE A 245 26.05 16.55 0.07
CA ILE A 245 24.83 15.87 -0.36
C ILE A 245 24.49 14.65 0.53
N MET A 246 25.49 14.04 1.16
CA MET A 246 25.33 12.88 2.04
C MET A 246 24.74 13.23 3.41
N GLN A 247 24.37 14.49 3.66
CA GLN A 247 23.62 14.88 4.86
C GLN A 247 22.10 14.72 4.73
N PHE A 248 21.60 14.23 3.59
CA PHE A 248 20.20 13.86 3.36
C PHE A 248 19.20 14.98 3.69
N VAL A 249 19.55 16.21 3.32
CA VAL A 249 18.65 17.36 3.45
C VAL A 249 17.84 17.53 2.17
N VAL A 250 16.53 17.64 2.34
CA VAL A 250 15.54 17.77 1.28
C VAL A 250 14.61 18.95 1.58
N ARG A 251 14.23 19.70 0.55
CA ARG A 251 13.07 20.60 0.61
C ARG A 251 11.90 19.88 -0.04
N TYR A 252 10.98 19.37 0.79
CA TYR A 252 9.87 18.55 0.37
C TYR A 252 8.55 19.30 0.55
N GLY A 253 7.83 19.51 -0.55
CA GLY A 253 6.64 20.35 -0.59
C GLY A 253 6.87 21.79 -0.09
N GLY A 254 8.09 22.31 -0.23
CA GLY A 254 8.45 23.67 0.19
C GLY A 254 9.09 23.81 1.56
N ASP A 255 9.02 22.78 2.42
CA ASP A 255 9.61 22.79 3.76
C ASP A 255 10.88 21.95 3.82
N PHE A 256 11.82 22.33 4.69
CA PHE A 256 13.10 21.65 4.83
C PHE A 256 13.05 20.53 5.86
N TYR A 257 13.60 19.38 5.50
CA TYR A 257 13.78 18.21 6.36
C TYR A 257 15.20 17.68 6.20
N LYS A 258 15.75 17.15 7.30
CA LYS A 258 16.92 16.27 7.30
C LYS A 258 16.45 14.87 7.63
N LEU A 259 16.70 13.89 6.77
CA LEU A 259 16.32 12.49 7.03
C LEU A 259 17.35 11.78 7.93
N PRO A 260 16.92 10.90 8.85
CA PRO A 260 15.53 10.64 9.23
C PRO A 260 14.87 11.85 9.91
N ALA A 261 13.59 12.09 9.61
CA ALA A 261 12.82 13.22 10.15
C ALA A 261 11.56 12.73 10.90
N PRO A 262 11.25 13.24 12.11
CA PRO A 262 10.05 12.84 12.83
C PRO A 262 8.78 13.07 12.02
N VAL A 263 7.83 12.13 12.07
CA VAL A 263 6.50 12.30 11.45
C VAL A 263 5.82 13.56 11.99
N SER A 264 5.99 13.87 13.28
CA SER A 264 5.51 15.10 13.91
C SER A 264 6.04 16.40 13.30
N GLU A 265 7.23 16.41 12.67
CA GLU A 265 7.72 17.60 11.97
C GLU A 265 6.97 17.81 10.64
N PHE A 266 6.57 16.73 9.95
CA PHE A 266 5.71 16.85 8.78
C PHE A 266 4.32 17.36 9.16
N THR A 267 3.72 16.85 10.24
CA THR A 267 2.38 17.31 10.66
C THR A 267 2.40 18.77 11.11
N LYS A 268 3.47 19.21 11.77
CA LYS A 268 3.71 20.63 12.07
C LYS A 268 3.78 21.51 10.82
N ASN A 269 4.29 20.99 9.71
CA ASN A 269 4.35 21.66 8.42
C ASN A 269 3.06 21.47 7.57
N GLY A 270 1.97 21.04 8.20
CA GLY A 270 0.63 21.02 7.60
C GLY A 270 0.27 19.73 6.86
N TRP A 271 1.12 18.70 6.91
CA TRP A 271 0.75 17.36 6.46
C TRP A 271 -0.25 16.73 7.44
N LYS A 272 -1.16 15.89 6.93
CA LYS A 272 -2.12 15.13 7.73
C LYS A 272 -1.85 13.65 7.59
N ILE A 273 -1.91 12.92 8.69
CA ILE A 273 -1.80 11.46 8.67
C ILE A 273 -3.12 10.89 8.17
N SER A 274 -3.06 10.02 7.14
CA SER A 274 -4.18 9.20 6.73
C SER A 274 -4.26 7.98 7.66
N GLU A 275 -5.30 7.89 8.48
CA GLU A 275 -5.46 6.81 9.47
C GLU A 275 -5.55 5.43 8.78
N ASP A 276 -6.40 5.28 7.76
CA ASP A 276 -6.52 4.02 7.02
C ASP A 276 -5.23 3.63 6.28
N GLY A 277 -4.44 4.66 5.94
CA GLY A 277 -3.19 4.59 5.19
C GLY A 277 -1.94 4.34 6.01
N SER A 278 -2.01 4.42 7.35
CA SER A 278 -0.84 4.47 8.22
C SER A 278 -0.95 3.50 9.38
N ASP A 279 0.19 3.10 9.93
CA ASP A 279 0.21 2.33 11.16
C ASP A 279 -0.08 3.26 12.35
N SER A 280 -0.76 2.79 13.39
CA SER A 280 -0.96 3.64 14.58
C SER A 280 0.25 3.63 15.52
N ILE A 281 0.99 2.51 15.54
CA ILE A 281 2.09 2.21 16.45
C ILE A 281 3.24 1.61 15.66
N VAL A 282 4.47 2.01 15.98
CA VAL A 282 5.68 1.43 15.39
C VAL A 282 6.52 0.76 16.49
N LYS A 283 6.79 -0.54 16.33
CA LYS A 283 7.54 -1.33 17.31
C LYS A 283 9.01 -0.94 17.35
N ARG A 284 9.66 -1.16 18.50
CA ARG A 284 11.09 -0.88 18.70
C ARG A 284 11.93 -1.54 17.60
N GLY A 285 12.74 -0.75 16.91
CA GLY A 285 13.69 -1.24 15.90
C GLY A 285 13.01 -1.93 14.70
N ARG A 286 11.72 -1.66 14.47
CA ARG A 286 10.97 -2.16 13.31
C ARG A 286 10.58 -0.99 12.42
N HIS A 287 10.37 -1.32 11.15
CA HIS A 287 9.76 -0.42 10.21
C HIS A 287 8.26 -0.31 10.46
N GLY A 288 7.72 0.86 10.15
CA GLY A 288 6.28 1.10 10.00
C GLY A 288 6.01 1.88 8.74
N TYR A 289 4.74 2.14 8.46
CA TYR A 289 4.31 2.82 7.26
C TYR A 289 3.44 4.03 7.59
N VAL A 290 3.68 5.13 6.90
CA VAL A 290 2.85 6.33 6.99
C VAL A 290 2.43 6.80 5.60
N THR A 291 1.17 7.21 5.52
CA THR A 291 0.63 7.99 4.42
C THR A 291 0.29 9.39 4.92
N LEU A 292 0.98 10.39 4.36
CA LEU A 292 0.77 11.80 4.67
C LEU A 292 0.09 12.51 3.49
N GLU A 293 -0.91 13.33 3.77
CA GLU A 293 -1.63 14.13 2.78
C GLU A 293 -1.42 15.63 3.02
N ARG A 294 -1.19 16.39 1.96
CA ARG A 294 -1.25 17.86 1.98
C ARG A 294 -1.64 18.42 0.62
N ASP A 295 -2.66 19.28 0.59
CA ASP A 295 -3.14 19.96 -0.63
C ASP A 295 -3.43 19.00 -1.81
N GLY A 296 -3.95 17.80 -1.51
CA GLY A 296 -4.23 16.75 -2.50
C GLY A 296 -2.99 16.00 -3.00
N GLN A 297 -1.82 16.24 -2.42
CA GLN A 297 -0.59 15.47 -2.66
C GLN A 297 -0.40 14.42 -1.56
N MET A 298 0.15 13.28 -1.95
CA MET A 298 0.37 12.13 -1.07
C MET A 298 1.86 11.83 -0.94
N LEU A 299 2.31 11.60 0.30
CA LEU A 299 3.62 11.03 0.62
C LEU A 299 3.39 9.67 1.27
N TYR A 300 3.78 8.63 0.56
CA TYR A 300 3.92 7.28 1.07
C TYR A 300 5.34 7.10 1.57
N ALA A 301 5.51 6.84 2.87
CA ALA A 301 6.83 6.73 3.46
C ALA A 301 6.94 5.53 4.40
N VAL A 302 8.15 4.96 4.43
CA VAL A 302 8.57 4.05 5.48
C VAL A 302 9.09 4.88 6.64
N VAL A 303 8.70 4.48 7.85
CA VAL A 303 9.19 5.06 9.10
C VAL A 303 9.99 4.04 9.88
N ASN A 304 10.85 4.54 10.76
CA ASN A 304 11.59 3.72 11.71
C ASN A 304 11.37 4.26 13.14
N ASN A 305 11.30 3.35 14.10
CA ASN A 305 11.25 3.70 15.52
C ASN A 305 12.64 3.52 16.16
N TYR A 306 13.23 4.65 16.53
CA TYR A 306 14.55 4.74 17.17
C TYR A 306 14.51 4.72 18.70
N ALA A 307 13.32 4.73 19.31
CA ALA A 307 13.17 4.65 20.74
C ALA A 307 13.28 3.20 21.26
N ASP A 308 13.50 3.05 22.56
CA ASP A 308 13.63 1.74 23.23
C ASP A 308 12.30 1.02 23.49
N MET A 309 11.17 1.60 23.13
CA MET A 309 9.83 1.01 23.29
C MET A 309 8.99 1.26 22.04
N ALA A 310 7.87 0.55 21.90
CA ALA A 310 6.88 0.90 20.88
C ALA A 310 6.34 2.31 21.12
N VAL A 311 6.15 3.08 20.04
CA VAL A 311 5.70 4.48 20.11
C VAL A 311 4.55 4.72 19.14
N PRO A 312 3.68 5.71 19.40
CA PRO A 312 2.74 6.22 18.41
C PRO A 312 3.48 6.63 17.13
N LEU A 313 2.84 6.45 15.98
CA LEU A 313 3.41 6.78 14.67
C LEU A 313 4.01 8.20 14.60
N GLU A 314 3.37 9.19 15.23
CA GLU A 314 3.85 10.58 15.26
C GLU A 314 5.26 10.75 15.84
N ASN A 315 5.68 9.80 16.69
CA ASN A 315 6.99 9.76 17.34
C ASN A 315 8.01 8.89 16.58
N SER A 316 7.61 8.31 15.44
CA SER A 316 8.52 7.60 14.52
C SER A 316 9.15 8.56 13.52
N PHE A 317 10.12 8.09 12.75
CA PHE A 317 10.90 8.90 11.83
C PHE A 317 10.76 8.42 10.40
N VAL A 318 10.34 9.32 9.50
CA VAL A 318 10.42 9.12 8.05
C VAL A 318 11.87 8.96 7.66
N ILE A 319 12.20 7.82 7.06
CA ILE A 319 13.56 7.46 6.63
C ILE A 319 13.77 7.63 5.12
N SER A 320 12.69 7.71 4.35
CA SER A 320 12.77 7.92 2.91
C SER A 320 11.69 8.88 2.42
N VAL A 321 12.04 9.64 1.39
CA VAL A 321 11.07 10.44 0.63
C VAL A 321 11.31 10.27 -0.86
N HIS A 322 10.21 10.26 -1.60
CA HIS A 322 10.22 10.16 -3.05
C HIS A 322 9.46 11.35 -3.65
N GLY A 323 9.97 11.87 -4.77
CA GLY A 323 9.30 12.88 -5.57
C GLY A 323 9.42 12.57 -7.05
N ASP A 324 8.29 12.61 -7.73
CA ASP A 324 8.13 12.28 -9.14
C ASP A 324 6.94 13.07 -9.75
N PHE A 325 6.69 12.91 -11.04
CA PHE A 325 5.59 13.59 -11.74
C PHE A 325 4.30 12.76 -11.87
N ASP A 326 4.33 11.50 -11.47
CA ASP A 326 3.35 10.49 -11.84
C ASP A 326 2.52 10.07 -10.63
N VAL A 327 3.18 9.63 -9.56
CA VAL A 327 2.62 9.16 -8.28
C VAL A 327 2.53 10.30 -7.27
N THR A 328 3.66 10.77 -6.73
CA THR A 328 3.66 11.68 -5.57
C THR A 328 3.27 13.11 -5.95
N LYS A 329 3.78 13.60 -7.08
CA LYS A 329 3.54 14.97 -7.60
C LYS A 329 3.88 16.07 -6.59
N VAL A 330 4.72 15.77 -5.60
CA VAL A 330 5.20 16.73 -4.60
C VAL A 330 6.47 17.41 -5.12
N SER A 331 6.58 18.72 -4.90
CA SER A 331 7.83 19.42 -5.22
C SER A 331 8.95 18.90 -4.33
N VAL A 332 10.02 18.39 -4.93
CA VAL A 332 11.21 17.91 -4.24
C VAL A 332 12.43 18.66 -4.74
N GLU A 333 13.24 19.16 -3.82
CA GLU A 333 14.53 19.76 -4.11
C GLU A 333 15.57 19.22 -3.17
N ILE A 334 16.74 18.90 -3.71
CA ILE A 334 17.91 18.46 -2.96
C ILE A 334 19.08 19.35 -3.30
N TYR A 335 20.15 19.22 -2.51
CA TYR A 335 21.52 19.64 -2.80
C TYR A 335 21.70 20.66 -3.93
N ARG A 336 21.95 21.93 -3.53
CA ARG A 336 22.14 23.06 -4.47
C ARG A 336 20.95 23.30 -5.42
N GLY A 337 19.75 22.82 -5.08
CA GLY A 337 18.52 23.08 -5.81
C GLY A 337 18.26 22.14 -6.99
N ILE A 338 18.88 20.95 -7.01
CA ILE A 338 18.52 19.90 -7.97
C ILE A 338 17.05 19.52 -7.73
N THR A 339 16.27 19.49 -8.81
CA THR A 339 14.81 19.30 -8.75
C THR A 339 14.27 18.63 -10.01
N LEU A 340 13.01 18.22 -9.96
CA LEU A 340 12.29 17.62 -11.07
C LEU A 340 12.21 18.57 -12.28
N GLY A 341 12.37 18.02 -13.48
CA GLY A 341 12.36 18.77 -14.74
C GLY A 341 13.66 19.50 -15.06
N MET A 342 14.67 19.43 -14.20
CA MET A 342 16.02 19.95 -14.49
C MET A 342 16.70 19.12 -15.58
N SER A 343 17.49 19.74 -16.45
CA SER A 343 18.25 18.98 -17.46
C SER A 343 19.38 18.16 -16.83
N GLU A 344 19.70 17.03 -17.44
CA GLU A 344 20.83 16.17 -17.03
C GLU A 344 22.15 16.95 -16.92
N GLU A 345 22.42 17.84 -17.89
CA GLU A 345 23.62 18.68 -17.90
C GLU A 345 23.68 19.62 -16.70
N THR A 346 22.56 20.28 -16.38
CA THR A 346 22.48 21.20 -15.24
C THR A 346 22.63 20.44 -13.92
N MET A 347 21.96 19.29 -13.80
CA MET A 347 22.05 18.42 -12.64
C MET A 347 23.50 17.97 -12.39
N LYS A 348 24.20 17.49 -13.43
CA LYS A 348 25.62 17.09 -13.34
C LYS A 348 26.53 18.26 -12.94
N ALA A 349 26.28 19.45 -13.48
CA ALA A 349 27.04 20.64 -13.11
C ALA A 349 26.85 21.01 -11.63
N LEU A 350 25.63 20.80 -11.07
CA LEU A 350 25.37 21.03 -9.66
C LEU A 350 26.00 19.96 -8.75
N LEU A 351 25.93 18.68 -9.16
CA LEU A 351 26.63 17.58 -8.49
C LEU A 351 28.14 17.83 -8.42
N GLY A 352 28.74 18.38 -9.48
CA GLY A 352 30.17 18.71 -9.51
C GLY A 352 31.04 17.47 -9.31
N ASP A 353 31.94 17.52 -8.33
CA ASP A 353 32.92 16.45 -8.04
C ASP A 353 32.38 15.34 -7.11
N ASN A 354 31.09 15.36 -6.77
CA ASN A 354 30.49 14.30 -5.96
C ASN A 354 30.64 12.94 -6.66
N ALA A 355 31.07 11.92 -5.91
CA ALA A 355 31.11 10.56 -6.41
C ALA A 355 29.69 10.01 -6.56
N TYR A 356 29.42 9.38 -7.70
CA TYR A 356 28.16 8.69 -7.94
C TYR A 356 28.38 7.46 -8.81
N GLU A 357 27.51 6.48 -8.63
CA GLU A 357 27.35 5.34 -9.54
C GLU A 357 26.18 5.58 -10.48
N THR A 358 26.19 4.91 -11.64
CA THR A 358 25.10 5.00 -12.60
C THR A 358 24.56 3.64 -12.96
N GLU A 359 23.24 3.56 -13.07
CA GLU A 359 22.53 2.39 -13.59
C GLU A 359 21.68 2.82 -14.79
N GLU A 360 21.92 2.21 -15.95
CA GLU A 360 21.13 2.49 -17.15
C GLU A 360 20.06 1.42 -17.34
N THR A 361 18.83 1.89 -17.60
CA THR A 361 17.69 1.07 -17.99
C THR A 361 17.22 1.50 -19.39
N ASP A 362 16.24 0.80 -19.94
CA ASP A 362 15.63 1.19 -21.21
C ASP A 362 14.96 2.57 -21.14
N SER A 363 14.48 2.96 -19.95
CA SER A 363 13.75 4.22 -19.71
C SER A 363 14.65 5.42 -19.41
N GLY A 364 15.87 5.21 -18.90
CA GLY A 364 16.70 6.30 -18.40
C GLY A 364 17.93 5.85 -17.61
N VAL A 365 18.56 6.81 -16.95
CA VAL A 365 19.76 6.59 -16.14
C VAL A 365 19.50 7.05 -14.71
N SER A 366 19.71 6.15 -13.75
CA SER A 366 19.73 6.46 -12.33
C SER A 366 21.14 6.85 -11.91
N TYR A 367 21.28 7.95 -11.17
CA TYR A 367 22.52 8.42 -10.54
C TYR A 367 22.40 8.19 -9.04
N PHE A 368 23.27 7.35 -8.48
CA PHE A 368 23.26 6.99 -7.07
C PHE A 368 24.45 7.61 -6.34
N ILE A 369 24.16 8.36 -5.29
CA ILE A 369 25.14 8.85 -4.34
C ILE A 369 24.94 8.06 -3.05
N TYR A 370 25.87 7.15 -2.75
CA TYR A 370 25.83 6.30 -1.56
C TYR A 370 26.61 6.93 -0.41
N ALA A 371 26.06 6.87 0.80
CA ALA A 371 26.75 7.33 2.01
C ALA A 371 27.56 6.20 2.70
N ASP A 372 27.32 4.94 2.33
CA ASP A 372 27.97 3.77 2.89
C ASP A 372 28.31 2.71 1.83
N GLU A 373 29.27 1.82 2.13
CA GLU A 373 29.70 0.76 1.23
C GLU A 373 28.63 -0.33 1.03
N GLU A 374 27.72 -0.49 1.99
CA GLU A 374 26.60 -1.43 1.93
C GLU A 374 25.45 -0.92 1.04
N LYS A 375 25.55 0.33 0.54
CA LYS A 375 24.59 0.98 -0.34
C LYS A 375 23.19 1.11 0.25
N ARG A 376 23.06 1.12 1.57
CA ARG A 376 21.75 1.22 2.25
C ARG A 376 21.20 2.64 2.27
N ASN A 377 22.08 3.63 2.49
CA ASN A 377 21.72 5.03 2.54
C ASN A 377 22.19 5.74 1.28
N TYR A 378 21.26 6.35 0.54
CA TYR A 378 21.56 6.93 -0.76
C TYR A 378 20.63 8.06 -1.18
N THR A 379 21.13 8.88 -2.10
CA THR A 379 20.31 9.76 -2.93
C THR A 379 20.31 9.22 -4.35
N ARG A 380 19.13 8.97 -4.90
CA ARG A 380 18.94 8.54 -6.29
C ARG A 380 18.29 9.67 -7.09
N ILE A 381 18.87 9.97 -8.25
CA ILE A 381 18.31 10.92 -9.22
C ILE A 381 18.12 10.18 -10.53
N PHE A 382 16.89 10.04 -10.99
CA PHE A 382 16.58 9.40 -12.26
C PHE A 382 16.40 10.43 -13.38
N VAL A 383 17.06 10.19 -14.51
CA VAL A 383 17.00 11.02 -15.71
C VAL A 383 16.43 10.21 -16.87
N ASP A 384 15.36 10.72 -17.45
CA ASP A 384 14.70 10.12 -18.62
C ASP A 384 15.61 10.14 -19.85
N LYS A 385 15.64 9.02 -20.57
CA LYS A 385 16.55 8.81 -21.70
C LYS A 385 16.25 9.73 -22.89
N ASP A 386 14.98 10.01 -23.15
CA ASP A 386 14.52 10.73 -24.34
C ASP A 386 14.44 12.24 -24.07
N LEU A 387 13.89 12.61 -22.92
CA LEU A 387 13.70 14.01 -22.51
C LEU A 387 14.99 14.62 -21.98
N LYS A 388 15.92 13.81 -21.45
CA LYS A 388 17.14 14.27 -20.76
C LYS A 388 16.85 15.18 -19.57
N LEU A 389 15.73 14.92 -18.87
CA LEU A 389 15.29 15.65 -17.71
C LEU A 389 15.23 14.74 -16.48
N VAL A 390 15.52 15.31 -15.31
CA VAL A 390 15.29 14.67 -14.01
C VAL A 390 13.80 14.40 -13.86
N ARG A 391 13.43 13.16 -13.61
CA ARG A 391 12.03 12.70 -13.49
C ARG A 391 11.68 12.17 -12.10
N GLU A 392 12.65 11.62 -11.39
CA GLU A 392 12.48 11.13 -10.03
C GLU A 392 13.67 11.56 -9.17
N ILE A 393 13.39 11.88 -7.91
CA ILE A 393 14.37 12.09 -6.86
C ILE A 393 13.93 11.29 -5.65
N GLU A 394 14.84 10.49 -5.12
CA GLU A 394 14.64 9.67 -3.94
C GLU A 394 15.79 9.89 -2.96
N LEU A 395 15.46 10.05 -1.68
CA LEU A 395 16.44 10.00 -0.59
C LEU A 395 16.03 8.88 0.35
N SER A 396 16.98 8.02 0.68
CA SER A 396 16.84 6.98 1.68
C SER A 396 17.97 7.11 2.70
N ASN A 397 17.62 7.32 3.96
CA ASN A 397 18.55 7.32 5.08
C ASN A 397 17.89 6.63 6.28
N SER A 398 18.30 5.39 6.54
CA SER A 398 17.84 4.54 7.63
C SER A 398 19.04 4.02 8.43
N PRO A 399 19.74 4.90 9.19
CA PRO A 399 20.81 4.45 10.07
C PRO A 399 20.25 3.51 11.15
N ASP A 400 21.09 2.63 11.70
CA ASP A 400 20.68 1.72 12.79
C ASP A 400 20.38 2.49 14.10
N THR A 401 21.06 3.62 14.31
CA THR A 401 20.86 4.51 15.46
C THR A 401 20.98 5.98 15.05
N LEU A 402 20.25 6.85 15.74
CA LEU A 402 20.40 8.30 15.58
C LEU A 402 21.56 8.80 16.44
N SER A 403 22.72 9.08 15.85
CA SER A 403 23.81 9.73 16.58
C SER A 403 23.47 11.20 16.89
N ALA A 404 24.08 11.79 17.93
CA ALA A 404 23.95 13.22 18.23
C ALA A 404 24.33 14.14 17.04
N ALA A 405 25.22 13.66 16.14
CA ALA A 405 25.59 14.35 14.90
C ALA A 405 24.50 14.21 13.80
N ALA A 406 23.76 13.10 13.76
CA ALA A 406 22.59 12.94 12.89
C ALA A 406 21.47 13.91 13.29
N ILE A 407 21.35 14.24 14.58
CA ILE A 407 20.28 15.08 15.14
C ILE A 407 20.64 16.59 15.20
N GLY A 408 21.85 16.99 14.78
CA GLY A 408 22.23 18.41 14.69
C GLY A 408 22.59 19.06 16.03
N MET A 409 23.01 18.29 17.02
CA MET A 409 23.50 18.84 18.30
C MET A 409 24.92 19.43 18.15
N PRO A 410 25.26 20.53 18.88
CA PRO A 410 26.64 21.02 18.92
C PRO A 410 27.54 19.99 19.60
N LYS A 411 28.71 19.70 18.99
CA LYS A 411 29.74 18.81 19.55
C LYS A 411 30.15 19.24 20.97
N GLU A 412 30.01 18.35 21.94
CA GLU A 412 30.93 18.27 23.08
C GLU A 412 31.77 17.00 22.90
N GLU A 413 33.08 17.17 22.66
CA GLU A 413 34.07 16.10 22.83
C GLU A 413 34.42 16.00 24.32
N PRO A 414 34.60 14.79 24.92
CA PRO A 414 35.88 14.09 24.75
C PRO A 414 35.90 12.55 24.89
N ASP A 415 37.08 12.03 24.50
CA ASP A 415 37.81 10.80 24.87
C ASP A 415 37.28 9.41 24.51
N SER A 416 37.98 8.81 23.54
CA SER A 416 37.92 7.41 23.13
C SER A 416 38.65 6.48 24.11
N VAL A 417 38.08 5.28 24.30
CA VAL A 417 38.85 4.06 24.57
C VAL A 417 38.18 2.87 23.86
N ASP A 418 39.00 2.09 23.16
CA ASP A 418 38.63 0.90 22.38
C ASP A 418 38.07 -0.24 23.24
N ALA A 419 37.10 -0.98 22.68
CA ALA A 419 36.77 -2.33 23.10
C ALA A 419 36.50 -3.22 21.88
N ALA A 420 37.33 -4.26 21.72
CA ALA A 420 37.19 -5.30 20.71
C ALA A 420 36.24 -6.42 21.19
N ALA A 421 35.52 -7.01 20.24
CA ALA A 421 34.63 -8.15 20.43
C ALA A 421 35.38 -9.49 20.60
N MET A 422 34.74 -10.43 21.31
CA MET A 422 35.24 -11.74 21.70
C MET A 422 34.85 -12.85 20.71
N TYR A 423 35.81 -13.38 19.96
CA TYR A 423 35.94 -14.80 19.58
C TYR A 423 37.46 -15.01 19.39
N GLY A 424 38.17 -15.72 20.25
CA GLY A 424 38.05 -17.16 20.46
C GLY A 424 39.31 -17.80 19.86
N ASP A 425 40.28 -18.10 20.73
CA ASP A 425 41.59 -18.68 20.41
C ASP A 425 41.48 -19.96 19.57
N ASP A 426 42.29 -20.05 18.52
CA ASP A 426 43.00 -21.28 18.18
C ASP A 426 44.43 -20.90 17.81
N ASP A 427 45.28 -21.06 18.82
CA ASP A 427 46.73 -20.95 18.75
C ASP A 427 47.29 -22.17 17.99
N PHE A 428 48.40 -22.00 17.27
CA PHE A 428 49.60 -22.86 17.27
C PHE A 428 50.54 -22.50 16.07
N PRO A 429 51.85 -22.70 16.21
CA PRO A 429 52.85 -21.65 16.05
C PRO A 429 53.96 -22.10 15.07
N GLY A 430 55.01 -21.28 14.97
CA GLY A 430 56.32 -21.71 14.45
C GLY A 430 56.69 -20.97 13.18
N GLU A 431 57.30 -19.79 13.34
CA GLU A 431 58.75 -19.58 13.14
C GLU A 431 59.11 -19.42 11.66
N ALA A 432 59.39 -18.19 11.23
CA ALA A 432 60.74 -17.60 11.13
C ALA A 432 61.50 -18.18 9.91
N ASN A 433 62.20 -17.46 9.06
CA ASN A 433 62.80 -16.13 9.09
C ASN A 433 63.29 -15.85 7.64
N GLU A 434 63.61 -14.58 7.33
CA GLU A 434 64.73 -14.12 6.45
C GLU A 434 64.91 -14.83 5.08
N GLU A 435 64.65 -14.22 3.93
CA GLU A 435 65.31 -13.06 3.29
C GLU A 435 64.46 -12.50 2.13
#